data_AF-A0A6M0MB80-F1
#
_entry.id   AF-A0A6M0MB80-F1
#
_cell.length_a   1.000
_cell.length_b   1.000
_cell.length_c   1.000
_cell.angle_alpha   90.00
_cell.angle_beta   90.00
_cell.angle_gamma   90.00
#
_symmetry.space_group_name_H-M   'P 1'
#
loop_
_entity.id
_entity.type
_entity.pdbx_description
1 polymer ?
#
loop_
_entity_poly.entity_id
_entity_poly.type
_entity_poly.pdbx_seq_one_letter_code
_entity_poly.pdbx_strand_id
1 'polypeptide(L)'
;MPKKNDNKIKIEEMLSEKPWLTLQEIGDELGISRERVRQIIKQHNIHKGSFTDRTLEEKYSTELILQVKQYLTSYPFDSVEDTAKRTGLTVSDVEQLRKELKLEAPQTEKVKADGLLLKEYIDKKSLNTSKNPYSAEQIAKHFGWSIQKLNNIQRKFNLDIYYPVGNRSSGITIERGAKTKKKSSRQIIRNAHRENPNLSVSEISELTGYPEVLVKRELIVLKNSKKQKAPLGRKE
;
A
#
# COMPACT_ATOMS: atom_id res chain seq x y z
N MET A 1 -15.43 -44.96 -34.41
CA MET A 1 -14.39 -43.92 -34.19
C MET A 1 -14.84 -42.66 -34.90
N PRO A 2 -15.06 -41.53 -34.19
CA PRO A 2 -15.48 -40.28 -34.82
C PRO A 2 -14.41 -39.80 -35.82
N LYS A 3 -14.85 -39.33 -36.99
CA LYS A 3 -13.98 -39.03 -38.13
C LYS A 3 -13.16 -37.77 -37.80
N LYS A 4 -11.92 -37.68 -38.31
CA LYS A 4 -10.98 -36.56 -38.04
C LYS A 4 -11.59 -35.15 -38.23
N ASN A 5 -12.64 -35.00 -39.04
CA ASN A 5 -13.34 -33.74 -39.27
C ASN A 5 -14.39 -33.39 -38.20
N ASP A 6 -14.97 -34.37 -37.50
CA ASP A 6 -16.06 -34.12 -36.54
C ASP A 6 -15.54 -33.35 -35.32
N ASN A 7 -14.32 -33.68 -34.88
CA ASN A 7 -13.66 -32.98 -33.77
C ASN A 7 -13.29 -31.55 -34.15
N LYS A 8 -12.94 -31.29 -35.42
CA LYS A 8 -12.65 -29.93 -35.90
C LYS A 8 -13.90 -29.05 -35.79
N ILE A 9 -15.01 -29.52 -36.37
CA ILE A 9 -16.29 -28.79 -36.40
C ILE A 9 -16.76 -28.50 -34.98
N LYS A 10 -16.72 -29.50 -34.09
CA LYS A 10 -17.10 -29.31 -32.69
C LYS A 10 -16.19 -28.34 -31.95
N ILE A 11 -14.88 -28.36 -32.18
CA ILE A 11 -13.97 -27.38 -31.57
C ILE A 11 -14.29 -25.97 -32.06
N GLU A 12 -14.59 -25.77 -33.35
CA GLU A 12 -14.99 -24.48 -33.90
C GLU A 12 -16.34 -24.01 -33.32
N GLU A 13 -17.32 -24.90 -33.19
CA GLU A 13 -18.63 -24.62 -32.59
C GLU A 13 -18.49 -24.25 -31.11
N MET A 14 -17.75 -25.05 -30.33
CA MET A 14 -17.48 -24.80 -28.92
C MET A 14 -16.72 -23.49 -28.70
N LEU A 15 -15.77 -23.14 -29.57
CA LEU A 15 -15.06 -21.86 -29.49
C LEU A 15 -15.88 -20.67 -30.00
N SER A 16 -16.87 -20.90 -30.87
CA SER A 16 -17.80 -19.86 -31.32
C SER A 16 -18.85 -19.54 -30.24
N GLU A 17 -19.35 -20.56 -29.55
CA GLU A 17 -20.28 -20.38 -28.42
C GLU A 17 -19.58 -19.92 -27.13
N LYS A 18 -18.39 -20.46 -26.88
CA LYS A 18 -17.62 -20.25 -25.65
C LYS A 18 -16.13 -20.03 -25.99
N PRO A 19 -15.75 -18.86 -26.51
CA PRO A 19 -14.36 -18.56 -26.88
C PRO A 19 -13.35 -18.69 -25.73
N TRP A 20 -13.83 -18.67 -24.48
CA TRP A 20 -13.02 -18.78 -23.26
C TRP A 20 -12.65 -20.21 -22.84
N LEU A 21 -13.17 -21.25 -23.50
CA LEU A 21 -12.90 -22.64 -23.09
C LEU A 21 -11.41 -22.98 -23.13
N THR A 22 -10.92 -23.60 -22.05
CA THR A 22 -9.55 -24.09 -21.97
C THR A 22 -9.34 -25.29 -22.92
N LEU A 23 -8.10 -25.53 -23.34
CA LEU A 23 -7.79 -26.73 -24.13
C LEU A 23 -8.08 -28.03 -23.36
N GLN A 24 -8.12 -27.94 -22.03
CA GLN A 24 -8.39 -29.06 -21.15
C GLN A 24 -9.90 -29.34 -21.11
N GLU A 25 -10.73 -28.31 -20.88
CA GLU A 25 -12.20 -28.46 -20.91
C GLU A 25 -12.70 -28.93 -22.28
N ILE A 26 -12.14 -28.40 -23.38
CA ILE A 26 -12.45 -28.90 -24.73
C ILE A 26 -12.06 -30.36 -24.89
N GLY A 27 -10.94 -30.77 -24.29
CA GLY A 27 -10.49 -32.16 -24.30
C GLY A 27 -11.41 -33.07 -23.50
N ASP A 28 -11.81 -32.64 -22.31
CA ASP A 28 -12.67 -33.39 -21.40
C ASP A 28 -14.08 -33.56 -22.00
N GLU A 29 -14.62 -32.52 -22.64
CA GLU A 29 -15.95 -32.55 -23.27
C GLU A 29 -15.98 -33.37 -24.58
N LEU A 30 -14.87 -33.40 -25.32
CA LEU A 30 -14.72 -34.18 -26.55
C LEU A 30 -14.14 -35.58 -26.32
N GLY A 31 -13.76 -35.93 -25.09
CA GLY A 31 -13.12 -37.20 -24.75
C GLY A 31 -11.76 -37.40 -25.44
N ILE A 32 -11.02 -36.31 -25.71
CA ILE A 32 -9.70 -36.33 -26.35
C ILE A 32 -8.65 -35.63 -25.49
N SER A 33 -7.39 -36.00 -25.65
CA SER A 33 -6.32 -35.36 -24.87
C SER A 33 -6.14 -33.89 -25.24
N ARG A 34 -5.75 -33.06 -24.25
CA ARG A 34 -5.38 -31.65 -24.44
C ARG A 34 -4.40 -31.44 -25.60
N GLU A 35 -3.42 -32.33 -25.74
CA GLU A 35 -2.42 -32.23 -26.81
C GLU A 35 -3.03 -32.51 -28.19
N ARG A 36 -4.03 -33.40 -28.26
CA ARG A 36 -4.79 -33.64 -29.49
C ARG A 36 -5.62 -32.43 -29.89
N VAL A 37 -6.26 -31.75 -28.93
CA VAL A 37 -6.97 -30.47 -29.15
C VAL A 37 -6.01 -29.41 -29.71
N ARG A 38 -4.82 -29.26 -29.09
CA ARG A 38 -3.78 -28.34 -29.56
C ARG A 38 -3.34 -28.63 -31.00
N GLN A 39 -3.15 -29.91 -31.34
CA GLN A 39 -2.79 -30.31 -32.70
C GLN A 39 -3.87 -29.94 -33.71
N ILE A 40 -5.15 -30.16 -33.40
CA ILE A 40 -6.28 -29.85 -34.31
C ILE A 40 -6.37 -28.34 -34.54
N ILE A 41 -6.28 -27.53 -33.49
CA ILE A 41 -6.29 -26.06 -33.58
C ILE A 41 -5.15 -25.56 -34.47
N LYS A 42 -3.93 -26.08 -34.27
CA LYS A 42 -2.75 -25.71 -35.05
C LYS A 42 -2.83 -26.19 -36.51
N GLN A 43 -3.35 -27.38 -36.75
CA GLN A 43 -3.47 -27.97 -38.10
C GLN A 43 -4.51 -27.24 -38.95
N HIS A 44 -5.56 -26.71 -38.33
CA HIS A 44 -6.68 -26.08 -39.03
C HIS A 44 -6.71 -24.56 -38.92
N ASN A 45 -5.66 -23.91 -38.40
CA ASN A 45 -5.60 -22.46 -38.18
C ASN A 45 -6.83 -21.89 -37.45
N ILE A 46 -7.36 -22.65 -36.49
CA ILE A 46 -8.50 -22.21 -35.69
C ILE A 46 -8.00 -21.08 -34.79
N HIS A 47 -8.53 -19.88 -35.00
CA HIS A 47 -8.19 -18.72 -34.19
C HIS A 47 -8.86 -18.86 -32.84
N LYS A 48 -8.12 -19.43 -31.88
CA LYS A 48 -8.52 -19.33 -30.49
C LYS A 48 -8.28 -17.87 -30.07
N GLY A 49 -9.36 -17.14 -29.76
CA GLY A 49 -9.25 -15.87 -29.04
C GLY A 49 -8.26 -16.07 -27.90
N SER A 50 -7.23 -15.22 -27.84
CA SER A 50 -6.05 -15.56 -27.06
C SER A 50 -6.47 -15.88 -25.63
N PHE A 51 -5.84 -16.85 -24.98
CA PHE A 51 -6.04 -17.05 -23.53
C PHE A 51 -5.57 -15.82 -22.72
N THR A 52 -4.92 -14.87 -23.39
CA THR A 52 -4.58 -13.53 -22.88
C THR A 52 -5.70 -12.50 -23.06
N ASP A 53 -6.79 -12.83 -23.74
CA ASP A 53 -7.96 -11.97 -23.97
C ASP A 53 -9.07 -12.25 -22.96
N ARG A 54 -8.71 -12.54 -21.70
CA ARG A 54 -9.64 -12.17 -20.63
C ARG A 54 -9.65 -10.66 -20.61
N THR A 55 -10.79 -10.03 -20.85
CA THR A 55 -10.94 -8.65 -20.39
C THR A 55 -10.75 -8.68 -18.88
N LEU A 56 -9.97 -7.75 -18.33
CA LEU A 56 -9.71 -7.64 -16.89
C LEU A 56 -11.00 -7.74 -16.06
N GLU A 57 -12.10 -7.26 -16.63
CA GLU A 57 -13.47 -7.24 -16.12
C GLU A 57 -14.06 -8.64 -15.82
N GLU A 58 -13.56 -9.71 -16.47
CA GLU A 58 -13.99 -11.09 -16.20
C GLU A 58 -13.18 -11.75 -15.07
N LYS A 59 -11.92 -11.34 -14.86
CA LYS A 59 -11.03 -11.93 -13.84
C LYS A 59 -11.10 -11.18 -12.50
N TYR A 60 -11.38 -9.89 -12.55
CA TYR A 60 -11.42 -9.00 -11.39
C TYR A 60 -12.66 -8.11 -11.46
N SER A 61 -13.23 -7.76 -10.31
CA SER A 61 -14.32 -6.78 -10.33
C SER A 61 -13.81 -5.45 -10.90
N THR A 62 -14.70 -4.73 -11.59
CA THR A 62 -14.44 -3.39 -12.13
C THR A 62 -13.92 -2.44 -11.04
N GLU A 63 -14.42 -2.57 -9.82
CA GLU A 63 -13.93 -1.83 -8.64
C GLU A 63 -12.47 -2.16 -8.32
N LEU A 64 -12.07 -3.43 -8.34
CA LEU A 64 -10.70 -3.84 -8.06
C LEU A 64 -9.72 -3.33 -9.13
N ILE A 65 -10.13 -3.36 -10.40
CA ILE A 65 -9.34 -2.82 -11.53
C ILE A 65 -9.18 -1.31 -11.37
N LEU A 66 -10.25 -0.60 -11.01
CA LEU A 66 -10.20 0.83 -10.73
C LEU A 66 -9.31 1.15 -9.54
N GLN A 67 -9.36 0.34 -8.48
CA GLN A 67 -8.47 0.48 -7.32
C GLN A 67 -7.01 0.24 -7.68
N VAL A 68 -6.69 -0.81 -8.44
CA VAL A 68 -5.32 -1.09 -8.92
C VAL A 68 -4.83 0.03 -9.81
N LYS A 69 -5.66 0.49 -10.76
CA LYS A 69 -5.36 1.66 -11.58
C LYS A 69 -5.12 2.87 -10.70
N GLN A 70 -5.97 3.12 -9.71
CA GLN A 70 -5.83 4.22 -8.78
C GLN A 70 -4.56 4.08 -7.95
N TYR A 71 -4.19 2.93 -7.42
CA TYR A 71 -2.95 2.81 -6.63
C TYR A 71 -1.68 2.93 -7.48
N LEU A 72 -1.72 2.44 -8.72
CA LEU A 72 -0.59 2.53 -9.64
C LEU A 72 -0.47 3.92 -10.32
N THR A 73 -1.55 4.70 -10.40
CA THR A 73 -1.58 6.03 -11.05
C THR A 73 -1.75 7.21 -10.08
N SER A 74 -2.43 6.99 -8.95
CA SER A 74 -2.56 7.98 -7.88
C SER A 74 -1.23 8.06 -7.15
N TYR A 75 -0.68 9.26 -7.21
CA TYR A 75 0.36 9.68 -6.31
C TYR A 75 -0.21 9.57 -4.87
N PRO A 76 0.38 8.78 -3.95
CA PRO A 76 1.79 8.43 -3.86
C PRO A 76 2.07 6.96 -4.17
N PHE A 77 2.80 6.71 -5.27
CA PHE A 77 3.16 5.41 -5.83
C PHE A 77 3.26 4.24 -4.83
N ASP A 78 2.23 3.42 -4.78
CA ASP A 78 2.38 2.06 -4.31
C ASP A 78 3.20 1.30 -5.36
N SER A 79 4.25 0.62 -4.93
CA SER A 79 4.93 -0.34 -5.80
C SER A 79 3.94 -1.41 -6.27
N VAL A 80 4.32 -2.20 -7.28
CA VAL A 80 3.52 -3.38 -7.65
C VAL A 80 3.33 -4.26 -6.40
N GLU A 81 4.37 -4.36 -5.55
CA GLU A 81 4.30 -5.09 -4.28
C GLU A 81 3.38 -4.44 -3.24
N ASP A 82 3.36 -3.11 -3.12
CA ASP A 82 2.48 -2.42 -2.15
C ASP A 82 1.02 -2.44 -2.62
N THR A 83 0.80 -2.33 -3.93
CA THR A 83 -0.51 -2.45 -4.54
C THR A 83 -1.06 -3.86 -4.33
N ALA A 84 -0.23 -4.88 -4.58
CA ALA A 84 -0.56 -6.28 -4.32
C ALA A 84 -0.97 -6.52 -2.85
N LYS A 85 -0.22 -5.96 -1.89
CA LYS A 85 -0.55 -6.05 -0.47
C LYS A 85 -1.88 -5.39 -0.11
N ARG A 86 -2.22 -4.26 -0.74
CA ARG A 86 -3.45 -3.51 -0.45
C ARG A 86 -4.69 -4.11 -1.09
N THR A 87 -4.55 -4.64 -2.30
CA THR A 87 -5.66 -5.24 -3.05
C THR A 87 -5.83 -6.72 -2.77
N GLY A 88 -4.88 -7.34 -2.05
CA GLY A 88 -4.87 -8.79 -1.80
C GLY A 88 -4.51 -9.63 -3.03
N LEU A 89 -4.04 -8.98 -4.11
CA LEU A 89 -3.61 -9.63 -5.33
C LEU A 89 -2.18 -10.16 -5.24
N THR A 90 -1.81 -11.06 -6.14
CA THR A 90 -0.40 -11.42 -6.32
C THR A 90 0.33 -10.32 -7.09
N VAL A 91 1.65 -10.21 -6.89
CA VAL A 91 2.50 -9.27 -7.64
C VAL A 91 2.36 -9.50 -9.15
N SER A 92 2.33 -10.76 -9.58
CA SER A 92 2.15 -11.13 -10.99
C SER A 92 0.83 -10.64 -11.56
N ASP A 93 -0.25 -10.70 -10.78
CA ASP A 93 -1.57 -10.24 -11.21
C ASP A 93 -1.61 -8.71 -11.35
N VAL A 94 -0.97 -7.99 -10.43
CA VAL A 94 -0.85 -6.53 -10.50
C VAL A 94 0.03 -6.10 -11.68
N GLU A 95 1.10 -6.82 -11.99
CA GLU A 95 1.91 -6.55 -13.19
C GLU A 95 1.14 -6.78 -14.47
N GLN A 96 0.36 -7.87 -14.53
CA GLN A 96 -0.49 -8.18 -15.67
C GLN A 96 -1.55 -7.08 -15.87
N LEU A 97 -2.26 -6.71 -14.80
CA LEU A 97 -3.19 -5.57 -14.77
C LEU A 97 -2.53 -4.28 -15.25
N ARG A 98 -1.32 -3.99 -14.78
CA ARG A 98 -0.57 -2.79 -15.18
C ARG A 98 -0.25 -2.78 -16.68
N LYS A 99 0.19 -3.91 -17.25
CA LYS A 99 0.48 -4.07 -18.68
C LYS A 99 -0.78 -3.91 -19.52
N GLU A 100 -1.86 -4.57 -19.14
CA GLU A 100 -3.14 -4.54 -19.85
C GLU A 100 -3.81 -3.16 -19.78
N LEU A 101 -3.72 -2.47 -18.65
CA LEU A 101 -4.17 -1.08 -18.49
C LEU A 101 -3.25 -0.06 -19.17
N LYS A 102 -2.19 -0.51 -19.86
CA LYS A 102 -1.16 0.34 -20.51
C LYS A 102 -0.61 1.41 -19.58
N LEU A 103 -0.53 1.09 -18.28
CA LEU A 103 0.04 1.99 -17.30
C LEU A 103 1.56 1.94 -17.45
N GLU A 104 2.16 3.06 -17.84
CA GLU A 104 3.61 3.19 -17.90
C GLU A 104 4.23 2.70 -16.59
N ALA A 105 5.40 2.07 -16.68
CA ALA A 105 6.17 1.81 -15.49
C ALA A 105 6.29 3.10 -14.68
N PRO A 106 6.13 3.06 -13.34
CA PRO A 106 6.55 4.19 -12.53
C PRO A 106 8.00 4.41 -12.94
N GLN A 107 8.28 5.49 -13.67
CA GLN A 107 9.51 5.64 -14.44
C GLN A 107 10.67 5.56 -13.45
N THR A 108 11.20 4.36 -13.26
CA THR A 108 12.09 4.02 -12.15
C THR A 108 13.37 4.83 -12.28
N GLU A 109 13.73 5.17 -13.51
CA GLU A 109 14.79 6.10 -13.89
C GLU A 109 14.45 7.55 -13.52
N LYS A 110 13.25 8.07 -13.83
CA LYS A 110 12.86 9.43 -13.41
C LYS A 110 12.78 9.57 -11.89
N VAL A 111 12.29 8.56 -11.17
CA VAL A 111 12.23 8.59 -9.69
C VAL A 111 13.63 8.52 -9.09
N LYS A 112 14.56 7.79 -9.71
CA LYS A 112 15.99 7.81 -9.34
C LYS A 112 16.62 9.17 -9.64
N ALA A 113 16.32 9.77 -10.79
CA ALA A 113 16.78 11.10 -11.16
C ALA A 113 16.25 12.17 -10.19
N ASP A 114 14.95 12.14 -9.86
CA ASP A 114 14.34 13.03 -8.86
C ASP A 114 14.98 12.85 -7.47
N GLY A 115 15.29 11.61 -7.08
CA GLY A 115 16.00 11.32 -5.83
C GLY A 115 17.43 11.87 -5.79
N LEU A 116 18.17 11.77 -6.90
CA LEU A 116 19.50 12.34 -7.06
C LEU A 116 19.46 13.87 -7.04
N LEU A 117 18.53 14.48 -7.77
CA LEU A 117 18.33 15.93 -7.80
C LEU A 117 18.02 16.49 -6.41
N LEU A 118 17.15 15.81 -5.65
CA LEU A 118 16.84 16.23 -4.29
C LEU A 118 18.05 16.09 -3.37
N LYS A 119 18.82 15.01 -3.49
CA LYS A 119 20.04 14.80 -2.71
C LYS A 119 21.08 15.89 -2.97
N GLU A 120 21.39 16.17 -4.23
CA GLU A 120 22.32 17.23 -4.61
C GLU A 120 21.87 18.60 -4.08
N TYR A 121 20.57 18.87 -4.12
CA TYR A 121 20.01 20.11 -3.60
C TYR A 121 20.13 20.21 -2.08
N ILE A 122 19.88 19.11 -1.35
CA ILE A 122 20.07 19.02 0.10
C ILE A 122 21.52 19.33 0.46
N ASP A 123 22.47 18.69 -0.24
CA ASP A 123 23.90 18.87 0.03
C ASP A 123 24.34 20.31 -0.28
N LYS A 124 23.94 20.84 -1.44
CA LYS A 124 24.30 22.20 -1.89
C LYS A 124 23.71 23.31 -1.01
N LYS A 125 22.52 23.10 -0.45
CA LYS A 125 21.83 24.07 0.40
C LYS A 125 21.92 23.74 1.89
N SER A 126 22.66 22.69 2.25
CA SER A 126 22.84 22.19 3.62
C SER A 126 21.51 21.99 4.37
N LEU A 127 20.50 21.47 3.65
CA LEU A 127 19.12 21.31 4.16
C LEU A 127 19.01 20.22 5.24
N ASN A 128 20.03 19.40 5.39
CA ASN A 128 20.17 18.38 6.44
C ASN A 128 20.61 18.96 7.80
N THR A 129 20.89 20.26 7.89
CA THR A 129 21.38 20.90 9.12
C THR A 129 20.31 21.76 9.78
N SER A 130 20.50 22.06 11.07
CA SER A 130 19.62 22.95 11.84
C SER A 130 19.52 24.37 11.27
N LYS A 131 20.41 24.73 10.34
CA LYS A 131 20.47 26.02 9.65
C LYS A 131 19.59 26.07 8.41
N ASN A 132 18.85 25.01 8.07
CA ASN A 132 17.95 25.01 6.92
C ASN A 132 16.87 26.11 7.07
N PRO A 133 16.88 27.15 6.21
CA PRO A 133 15.87 28.21 6.27
C PRO A 133 14.57 27.85 5.52
N TYR A 134 14.56 26.76 4.75
CA TYR A 134 13.50 26.43 3.81
C TYR A 134 12.44 25.51 4.43
N SER A 135 11.16 25.84 4.21
CA SER A 135 10.04 24.95 4.50
C SER A 135 9.90 23.85 3.45
N ALA A 136 9.17 22.79 3.77
CA ALA A 136 8.85 21.73 2.81
C ALA A 136 8.10 22.25 1.57
N GLU A 137 7.27 23.29 1.74
CA GLU A 137 6.55 23.95 0.65
C GLU A 137 7.49 24.67 -0.31
N GLN A 138 8.49 25.39 0.22
CA GLN A 138 9.47 26.10 -0.60
C GLN A 138 10.34 25.13 -1.39
N ILE A 139 10.77 24.03 -0.75
CA ILE A 139 11.52 22.97 -1.42
C ILE A 139 10.66 22.31 -2.49
N ALA A 140 9.42 21.95 -2.19
CA ALA A 140 8.51 21.34 -3.17
C ALA A 140 8.25 22.29 -4.37
N LYS A 141 8.04 23.59 -4.10
CA LYS A 141 7.83 24.61 -5.13
C LYS A 141 9.06 24.77 -6.04
N HIS A 142 10.28 24.68 -5.51
CA HIS A 142 11.52 24.76 -6.30
C HIS A 142 11.57 23.71 -7.40
N PHE A 143 11.08 22.49 -7.13
CA PHE A 143 11.07 21.40 -8.11
C PHE A 143 9.77 21.29 -8.90
N GLY A 144 8.79 22.18 -8.68
CA GLY A 144 7.44 22.04 -9.23
C GLY A 144 6.73 20.76 -8.73
N TRP A 145 7.06 20.31 -7.52
CA TRP A 145 6.53 19.10 -6.92
C TRP A 145 5.43 19.42 -5.91
N SER A 146 4.53 18.46 -5.68
CA SER A 146 3.66 18.49 -4.52
C SER A 146 4.44 18.17 -3.25
N ILE A 147 3.96 18.60 -2.08
CA ILE A 147 4.56 18.26 -0.77
C ILE A 147 4.59 16.75 -0.56
N GLN A 148 3.49 16.07 -0.96
CA GLN A 148 3.44 14.61 -0.95
C GLN A 148 4.56 14.03 -1.81
N LYS A 149 4.86 14.65 -2.97
CA LYS A 149 5.92 14.18 -3.85
C LYS A 149 7.30 14.25 -3.22
N LEU A 150 7.62 15.40 -2.65
CA LEU A 150 8.84 15.60 -1.88
C LEU A 150 9.00 14.55 -0.76
N ASN A 151 7.96 14.36 0.06
CA ASN A 151 7.99 13.44 1.20
C ASN A 151 8.29 12.00 0.80
N ASN A 152 7.75 11.53 -0.32
CA ASN A 152 7.95 10.15 -0.76
C ASN A 152 9.34 9.91 -1.32
N ILE A 153 9.87 10.86 -2.10
CA ILE A 153 11.25 10.79 -2.59
C ILE A 153 12.20 10.79 -1.39
N GLN A 154 11.97 11.68 -0.43
CA GLN A 154 12.73 11.72 0.82
C GLN A 154 12.72 10.36 1.54
N ARG A 155 11.54 9.75 1.73
CA ARG A 155 11.40 8.43 2.38
C ARG A 155 12.08 7.31 1.60
N LYS A 156 11.86 7.26 0.29
CA LYS A 156 12.34 6.18 -0.60
C LYS A 156 13.85 6.16 -0.71
N PHE A 157 14.48 7.32 -0.76
CA PHE A 157 15.94 7.47 -0.83
C PHE A 157 16.60 7.70 0.53
N ASN A 158 15.84 7.58 1.62
CA ASN A 158 16.33 7.74 2.99
C ASN A 158 17.00 9.11 3.24
N LEU A 159 16.58 10.16 2.53
CA LEU A 159 17.22 11.48 2.57
C LEU A 159 16.84 12.24 3.85
N ASP A 160 17.81 12.93 4.44
CA ASP A 160 17.60 13.70 5.65
C ASP A 160 17.43 15.18 5.34
N ILE A 161 16.30 15.75 5.77
CA ILE A 161 15.98 17.16 5.61
C ILE A 161 15.53 17.65 6.98
N TYR A 162 16.27 18.61 7.53
CA TYR A 162 15.93 19.26 8.77
C TYR A 162 14.84 20.31 8.51
N TYR A 163 13.71 20.20 9.19
CA TYR A 163 12.65 21.21 9.13
C TYR A 163 12.54 21.93 10.48
N PRO A 164 12.82 23.25 10.55
CA PRO A 164 12.69 23.99 11.81
C PRO A 164 11.25 23.95 12.33
N VAL A 165 11.12 23.89 13.66
CA VAL A 165 9.83 23.85 14.36
C VAL A 165 9.08 25.15 14.06
N GLY A 166 7.97 25.07 13.32
CA GLY A 166 7.22 26.22 12.80
C GLY A 166 7.05 26.23 11.28
N ASN A 167 7.98 25.61 10.52
CA ASN A 167 7.93 25.49 9.06
C ASN A 167 7.49 24.09 8.58
N ARG A 168 6.88 23.31 9.49
CA ARG A 168 6.31 22.01 9.17
C ARG A 168 4.96 22.24 8.52
N SER A 169 4.83 21.91 7.24
CA SER A 169 3.51 21.79 6.63
C SER A 169 2.73 20.71 7.41
N SER A 170 1.43 20.96 7.63
CA SER A 170 0.51 20.25 8.54
C SER A 170 0.31 18.73 8.27
N GLY A 171 1.15 18.12 7.43
CA GLY A 171 1.17 16.67 7.16
C GLY A 171 2.54 16.00 7.36
N ILE A 172 3.57 16.68 7.87
CA ILE A 172 4.91 16.11 8.05
C ILE A 172 5.17 15.77 9.51
N THR A 173 4.73 14.59 9.93
CA THR A 173 5.27 13.92 11.12
C THR A 173 6.44 13.04 10.67
N ILE A 174 7.65 13.61 10.65
CA ILE A 174 8.88 12.80 10.61
C ILE A 174 9.31 12.58 12.05
N GLU A 175 9.04 11.38 12.55
CA GLU A 175 9.83 10.84 13.65
C GLU A 175 10.75 9.76 13.08
N ARG A 176 12.04 10.10 12.97
CA ARG A 176 13.12 9.11 13.00
C ARG A 176 13.80 9.21 14.35
N GLY A 177 13.25 8.47 15.31
CA GLY A 177 13.96 8.00 16.49
C GLY A 177 14.02 6.49 16.41
N ALA A 178 15.12 5.90 16.88
CA ALA A 178 15.37 4.46 16.94
C ALA A 178 14.13 3.61 17.24
N LYS A 179 14.09 2.36 16.78
CA LYS A 179 13.09 1.33 17.17
C LYS A 179 13.14 1.11 18.70
N THR A 180 12.63 2.05 19.45
CA THR A 180 12.16 1.88 20.82
C THR A 180 10.67 1.70 20.67
N LYS A 181 10.11 0.65 21.26
CA LYS A 181 8.66 0.42 21.26
C LYS A 181 8.00 1.73 21.72
N LYS A 182 7.34 2.46 20.81
CA LYS A 182 6.61 3.69 21.14
C LYS A 182 5.68 3.35 22.30
N LYS A 183 5.96 3.91 23.47
CA LYS A 183 5.06 3.78 24.61
C LYS A 183 3.75 4.42 24.18
N SER A 184 2.66 3.67 24.24
CA SER A 184 1.32 4.20 23.97
C SER A 184 1.09 5.45 24.81
N SER A 185 0.33 6.42 24.31
CA SER A 185 -0.07 7.62 25.06
C SER A 185 -0.61 7.27 26.46
N ARG A 186 -1.32 6.13 26.56
CA ARG A 186 -1.80 5.58 27.84
C ARG A 186 -0.65 5.23 28.79
N GLN A 187 0.40 4.61 28.28
CA GLN A 187 1.57 4.22 29.07
C GLN A 187 2.36 5.43 29.56
N ILE A 188 2.44 6.49 28.75
CA ILE A 188 3.11 7.74 29.11
C ILE A 188 2.35 8.43 30.25
N ILE A 189 1.02 8.58 30.10
CA ILE A 189 0.15 9.17 31.13
C ILE A 189 0.18 8.36 32.43
N ARG A 190 0.14 7.02 32.34
CA ARG A 190 0.22 6.13 33.51
C ARG A 190 1.55 6.25 34.24
N ASN A 191 2.65 6.39 33.51
CA ASN A 191 3.98 6.54 34.12
C ASN A 191 4.09 7.90 34.82
N ALA A 192 3.66 8.99 34.16
CA ALA A 192 3.64 10.33 34.76
C ALA A 192 2.85 10.38 36.07
N HIS A 193 1.68 9.72 36.11
CA HIS A 193 0.88 9.63 37.33
C HIS A 193 1.46 8.67 38.39
N ARG A 194 2.23 7.65 38.01
CA ARG A 194 2.90 6.77 38.97
C ARG A 194 4.11 7.44 39.63
N GLU A 195 4.86 8.19 38.84
CA GLU A 195 6.01 8.96 39.30
C GLU A 195 5.56 10.16 40.16
N ASN A 196 4.39 10.73 39.86
CA ASN A 196 3.83 11.86 40.59
C ASN A 196 2.31 11.66 40.88
N PRO A 197 1.95 10.90 41.92
CA PRO A 197 0.55 10.51 42.19
C PRO A 197 -0.36 11.65 42.64
N ASN A 198 0.21 12.78 43.08
CA ASN A 198 -0.53 13.92 43.62
C ASN A 198 -0.79 15.03 42.59
N LEU A 199 -0.29 14.90 41.35
CA LEU A 199 -0.54 15.90 40.32
C LEU A 199 -1.99 15.87 39.85
N SER A 200 -2.51 17.07 39.58
CA SER A 200 -3.80 17.29 38.97
C SER A 200 -3.81 16.91 37.48
N VAL A 201 -5.02 16.84 36.90
CA VAL A 201 -5.20 16.48 35.48
C VAL A 201 -4.53 17.50 34.55
N SER A 202 -4.58 18.78 34.89
CA SER A 202 -3.97 19.88 34.13
C SER A 202 -2.45 19.79 34.17
N GLU A 203 -1.86 19.54 35.34
CA GLU A 203 -0.40 19.41 35.48
C GLU A 203 0.15 18.18 34.75
N ILE A 204 -0.59 17.05 34.74
CA ILE A 204 -0.21 15.86 33.96
C ILE A 204 -0.38 16.12 32.45
N SER A 205 -1.38 16.90 32.06
CA SER A 205 -1.59 17.33 30.67
C SER A 205 -0.42 18.18 30.17
N GLU A 206 0.00 19.17 30.96
CA GLU A 206 1.18 20.00 30.67
C GLU A 206 2.46 19.16 30.60
N LEU A 207 2.68 18.27 31.58
CA LEU A 207 3.89 17.45 31.68
C LEU A 207 4.01 16.43 30.54
N THR A 208 2.88 15.91 30.04
CA THR A 208 2.87 14.88 28.99
C THR A 208 2.58 15.42 27.59
N GLY A 209 2.16 16.69 27.48
CA GLY A 209 1.71 17.31 26.23
C GLY A 209 0.43 16.72 25.65
N TYR A 210 -0.32 15.93 26.45
CA TYR A 210 -1.58 15.31 26.02
C TYR A 210 -2.79 16.08 26.54
N PRO A 211 -3.86 16.25 25.73
CA PRO A 211 -5.07 16.92 26.17
C PRO A 211 -5.65 16.39 27.48
N GLU A 212 -6.07 17.28 28.38
CA GLU A 212 -6.66 16.96 29.68
C GLU A 212 -7.79 15.92 29.60
N VAL A 213 -8.58 15.95 28.53
CA VAL A 213 -9.67 14.98 28.30
C VAL A 213 -9.15 13.53 28.23
N LEU A 214 -8.00 13.33 27.57
CA LEU A 214 -7.36 12.01 27.46
C LEU A 214 -6.73 11.60 28.79
N VAL A 215 -6.08 12.54 29.48
CA VAL A 215 -5.49 12.31 30.81
C VAL A 215 -6.57 11.91 31.81
N LYS A 216 -7.68 12.66 31.86
CA LYS A 216 -8.84 12.39 32.72
C LYS A 216 -9.42 11.00 32.47
N ARG A 217 -9.59 10.62 31.20
CA ARG A 217 -10.11 9.31 30.81
C ARG A 217 -9.20 8.17 31.30
N GLU A 218 -7.88 8.33 31.16
CA GLU A 218 -6.93 7.30 31.56
C GLU A 218 -6.80 7.16 33.09
N LEU A 219 -6.84 8.27 33.83
CA LEU A 219 -6.84 8.26 35.30
C LEU A 219 -8.11 7.61 35.86
N ILE A 220 -9.27 7.77 35.21
CA ILE A 220 -10.51 7.07 35.57
C ILE A 220 -10.34 5.55 35.38
N VAL A 221 -9.76 5.12 34.26
CA VAL A 221 -9.48 3.69 34.00
C VAL A 221 -8.51 3.11 35.03
N LEU A 222 -7.50 3.87 35.44
CA LEU A 222 -6.57 3.48 36.51
C LEU A 222 -7.25 3.35 37.89
N LYS A 223 -8.14 4.29 38.25
CA LYS A 223 -8.90 4.22 39.50
C LYS A 223 -9.85 3.02 39.53
N ASN A 224 -10.52 2.74 38.41
CA ASN A 224 -11.47 1.62 38.30
C ASN A 224 -10.77 0.26 38.31
N SER A 225 -9.59 0.14 37.68
CA SER A 225 -8.79 -1.09 37.71
C SER A 225 -8.15 -1.39 39.07
N LYS A 226 -7.88 -0.37 39.90
CA LYS A 226 -7.47 -0.56 41.31
C LYS A 226 -8.63 -1.02 42.19
N LYS A 227 -9.86 -0.51 41.98
CA LYS A 227 -11.05 -0.94 42.72
C LYS A 227 -11.41 -2.42 42.51
N GLN A 228 -11.16 -2.98 41.32
CA GLN A 228 -11.41 -4.40 41.04
C GLN A 228 -10.36 -5.37 41.61
N LYS A 229 -9.22 -4.85 42.12
CA LYS A 229 -8.13 -5.65 42.70
C LYS A 229 -8.06 -5.60 44.23
N ALA A 230 -8.99 -4.93 44.90
CA ALA A 230 -9.08 -5.01 46.36
C ALA A 230 -9.60 -6.42 46.74
N PRO A 231 -8.85 -7.22 47.52
CA PRO A 231 -9.35 -8.51 47.98
C PRO A 231 -10.57 -8.27 48.87
N LEU A 232 -11.63 -9.04 48.64
CA LEU A 232 -12.71 -9.24 49.60
C LEU A 232 -12.07 -9.56 50.95
N GLY A 233 -12.21 -8.64 51.90
CA GLY A 233 -11.80 -8.88 53.28
C GLY A 233 -12.41 -10.19 53.75
N ARG A 234 -11.55 -11.09 54.25
CA ARG A 234 -11.98 -12.16 55.13
C ARG A 234 -12.79 -11.52 56.25
N LYS A 235 -14.08 -11.84 56.31
CA LYS A 235 -14.83 -11.76 57.55
C LYS A 235 -14.26 -12.84 58.46
N GLU A 236 -13.61 -12.43 59.55
CA GLU A 236 -13.59 -13.21 60.78
C GLU A 236 -14.91 -12.97 61.53
#